data_AF-A0A821FV90-F1
#
_entry.id   AF-A0A821FV90-F1
#
_cell.length_a   1.000
_cell.length_b   1.000
_cell.length_c   1.000
_cell.angle_alpha   90.00
_cell.angle_beta   90.00
_cell.angle_gamma   90.00
#
_symmetry.space_group_name_H-M   'P 1'
#
loop_
_entity.id
_entity.type
_entity.pdbx_description
1 polymer ?
#
loop_
_entity_poly.entity_id
_entity_poly.type
_entity_poly.pdbx_seq_one_letter_code
_entity_poly.pdbx_strand_id
1 'polypeptide(L)'
;MTNTTVPPLPSDCTVISASHCWVSIVWELDFNRTFLEFHGRSGVAINAPSRDIVSVRILKGMERNNETLSSGRQVHYECDSSDQCNGQAGIQKLLSSLTVEDQFQQEIAPLLKIVSPFDARAADCLYFHNTTFRCPPPDLRRCHRCTVDVAQQTSLIEHVCATCEVNEFRDNFVERFKTFVLSNRTEDFDIATLGCQLKGCNSVNNADLVYKASKITFNSDEYFKN
;
A
#
# COMPACT_ATOMS: atom_id res chain seq x y z
N MET A 1 13.71 9.26 7.44
CA MET A 1 14.49 8.21 8.14
C MET A 1 13.60 6.98 8.31
N THR A 2 13.86 5.93 7.54
CA THR A 2 13.32 4.59 7.78
C THR A 2 13.89 4.09 9.10
N ASN A 3 13.02 3.77 10.06
CA ASN A 3 13.44 3.17 11.32
C ASN A 3 13.91 1.74 11.00
N THR A 4 15.22 1.53 10.88
CA THR A 4 15.88 0.27 10.45
C THR A 4 15.75 -0.87 11.46
N THR A 5 15.03 -0.65 12.56
CA THR A 5 14.97 -1.56 13.69
C THR A 5 13.91 -2.63 13.42
N VAL A 6 14.32 -3.72 12.78
CA VAL A 6 13.55 -4.98 12.78
C VAL A 6 13.50 -5.47 14.24
N PRO A 7 12.31 -5.68 14.84
CA PRO A 7 12.24 -6.31 16.14
C PRO A 7 12.93 -7.69 16.10
N PRO A 8 13.69 -8.08 17.14
CA PRO A 8 14.30 -9.41 17.17
C PRO A 8 13.22 -10.48 17.01
N LEU A 9 13.46 -11.45 16.12
CA LEU A 9 12.55 -12.57 15.93
C LEU A 9 12.54 -13.41 17.22
N PRO A 10 11.37 -13.80 17.76
CA PRO A 10 11.31 -14.71 18.89
C PRO A 10 12.06 -16.00 18.56
N SER A 11 12.91 -16.48 19.48
CA SER A 11 13.63 -17.76 19.36
C SER A 11 12.73 -18.96 19.11
N ASP A 12 11.45 -18.83 19.46
CA ASP A 12 10.45 -19.90 19.44
C ASP A 12 9.65 -19.93 18.12
N CYS A 13 9.88 -18.96 17.22
CA CYS A 13 9.36 -19.03 15.86
C CYS A 13 10.14 -20.10 15.08
N THR A 14 9.56 -21.29 14.97
CA THR A 14 10.11 -22.38 14.17
C THR A 14 9.81 -22.14 12.69
N VAL A 15 10.84 -22.23 11.85
CA VAL A 15 10.71 -22.17 10.39
C VAL A 15 9.81 -23.33 9.94
N ILE A 16 8.61 -22.99 9.47
CA ILE A 16 7.72 -23.96 8.83
C ILE A 16 8.23 -24.15 7.39
N SER A 17 8.42 -25.40 6.97
CA SER A 17 8.67 -25.72 5.56
C SER A 17 7.41 -25.37 4.74
N ALA A 18 7.36 -24.15 4.22
CA ALA A 18 6.41 -23.71 3.21
C ALA A 18 7.07 -23.81 1.83
N SER A 19 6.32 -23.75 0.73
CA SER A 19 6.90 -23.55 -0.61
C SER A 19 7.01 -22.06 -0.95
N HIS A 20 6.12 -21.24 -0.39
CA HIS A 20 6.13 -19.79 -0.54
C HIS A 20 5.91 -19.16 0.83
N CYS A 21 6.68 -18.13 1.14
CA CYS A 21 6.65 -17.40 2.39
C CYS A 21 6.23 -15.93 2.13
N TRP A 22 5.48 -15.37 3.08
CA TRP A 22 5.17 -13.95 3.13
C TRP A 22 5.57 -13.37 4.46
N VAL A 23 6.25 -12.24 4.42
CA VAL A 23 6.59 -11.44 5.60
C VAL A 23 5.92 -10.09 5.48
N SER A 24 5.07 -9.74 6.44
CA SER A 24 4.50 -8.40 6.55
C SER A 24 5.13 -7.66 7.72
N ILE A 25 5.69 -6.48 7.47
CA ILE A 25 6.16 -5.56 8.50
C ILE A 25 5.21 -4.38 8.48
N VAL A 26 4.54 -4.11 9.60
CA VAL A 26 3.57 -3.02 9.72
C VAL A 26 4.06 -2.04 10.77
N TRP A 27 4.21 -0.77 10.42
CA TRP A 27 4.49 0.33 11.34
C TRP A 27 3.25 1.18 11.53
N GLU A 28 2.72 1.21 12.75
CA GLU A 28 1.71 2.17 13.17
C GLU A 28 2.41 3.40 13.77
N LEU A 29 2.57 4.45 12.97
CA LEU A 29 3.45 5.57 13.30
C LEU A 29 2.92 6.39 14.48
N ASP A 30 1.60 6.60 14.55
CA ASP A 30 0.97 7.39 15.62
C ASP A 30 0.99 6.67 16.98
N PHE A 31 1.07 5.34 16.97
CA PHE A 31 1.17 4.53 18.19
C PHE A 31 2.60 4.09 18.49
N ASN A 32 3.56 4.39 17.61
CA ASN A 32 4.94 3.92 17.64
C ASN A 32 5.04 2.39 17.83
N ARG A 33 4.22 1.64 17.10
CA ARG A 33 4.19 0.17 17.14
C ARG A 33 4.71 -0.41 15.84
N THR A 34 5.37 -1.56 15.94
CA THR A 34 5.80 -2.34 14.78
C THR A 34 5.34 -3.77 14.98
N PHE A 35 4.67 -4.31 13.97
CA PHE A 35 4.22 -5.70 13.92
C PHE A 35 4.96 -6.43 12.83
N LEU A 36 5.19 -7.71 13.07
CA LEU A 36 5.78 -8.61 12.11
C LEU A 36 4.88 -9.83 12.01
N GLU A 37 4.39 -10.10 10.81
CA GLU A 37 3.50 -11.21 10.51
C GLU A 37 4.17 -12.13 9.50
N PHE A 38 4.06 -13.43 9.73
CA PHE A 38 4.60 -14.46 8.86
C PHE A 38 3.46 -15.34 8.38
N HIS A 39 3.40 -15.54 7.07
CA HIS A 39 2.49 -16.49 6.44
C HIS A 39 3.26 -17.44 5.55
N GLY A 40 2.72 -18.64 5.35
CA GLY A 40 3.30 -19.63 4.46
C GLY A 40 2.20 -20.42 3.77
N ARG A 41 2.46 -20.84 2.53
CA ARG A 41 1.58 -21.71 1.77
C ARG A 41 2.36 -22.94 1.34
N SER A 42 1.79 -24.10 1.64
CA SER A 42 2.26 -25.39 1.16
C SER A 42 1.64 -25.70 -0.20
N GLY A 43 2.37 -26.44 -1.05
CA GLY A 43 1.81 -27.04 -2.26
C GLY A 43 1.77 -26.15 -3.50
N VAL A 44 2.64 -25.14 -3.60
CA VAL A 44 2.88 -24.49 -4.89
C VAL A 44 3.64 -25.47 -5.79
N ALA A 45 3.25 -25.55 -7.06
CA ALA A 45 3.90 -26.45 -8.02
C ALA A 45 5.39 -26.11 -8.12
N ILE A 46 6.26 -27.13 -8.13
CA ILE A 46 7.73 -27.04 -8.18
C ILE A 46 8.24 -26.15 -9.34
N ASN A 47 7.41 -25.92 -10.37
CA ASN A 47 7.75 -25.15 -11.56
C ASN A 47 6.99 -23.82 -11.67
N ALA A 48 6.26 -23.38 -10.63
CA ALA A 48 5.72 -22.03 -10.65
C ALA A 48 6.91 -21.06 -10.56
N PRO A 49 7.09 -20.12 -11.50
CA PRO A 49 8.17 -19.15 -11.39
C PRO A 49 7.92 -18.33 -10.12
N SER A 50 8.79 -18.48 -9.11
CA SER A 50 8.76 -17.58 -7.96
C SER A 50 8.98 -16.17 -8.48
N ARG A 51 8.02 -15.31 -8.23
CA ARG A 51 8.19 -13.87 -8.39
C ARG A 51 8.34 -13.35 -6.98
N ASP A 52 9.58 -13.25 -6.53
CA ASP A 52 9.85 -12.55 -5.29
C ASP A 52 9.42 -11.10 -5.48
N ILE A 53 8.46 -10.66 -4.66
CA ILE A 53 7.80 -9.37 -4.80
C ILE A 53 7.92 -8.63 -3.49
N VAL A 54 8.39 -7.39 -3.59
CA VAL A 54 8.36 -6.44 -2.48
C VAL A 54 7.23 -5.47 -2.74
N SER A 55 6.20 -5.49 -1.90
CA SER A 55 5.11 -4.53 -1.92
C SER A 55 5.24 -3.58 -0.74
N VAL A 56 5.03 -2.30 -0.97
CA VAL A 56 5.18 -1.25 0.04
C VAL A 56 3.95 -0.38 0.01
N ARG A 57 3.42 -0.08 1.20
CA ARG A 57 2.24 0.73 1.38
C ARG A 57 2.53 1.85 2.37
N ILE A 58 2.07 3.05 2.04
CA ILE A 58 1.98 4.20 2.94
C ILE A 58 0.49 4.54 3.02
N LEU A 59 -0.05 4.63 4.23
CA LEU A 59 -1.47 4.87 4.46
C LEU A 59 -1.65 6.02 5.46
N LYS A 60 -2.61 6.90 5.18
CA LYS A 60 -3.21 7.79 6.16
C LYS A 60 -4.73 7.60 6.09
N GLY A 61 -5.35 7.20 7.18
CA GLY A 61 -6.79 6.89 7.20
C GLY A 61 -7.46 7.45 8.45
N MET A 62 -8.78 7.65 8.37
CA MET A 62 -9.58 7.83 9.57
C MET A 62 -9.75 6.51 10.31
N GLU A 63 -9.63 6.60 11.62
CA GLU A 63 -9.91 5.53 12.56
C GLU A 63 -11.42 5.34 12.73
N ARG A 64 -11.81 4.20 13.32
CA ARG A 64 -13.23 3.83 13.55
C ARG A 64 -14.02 4.85 14.38
N ASN A 65 -13.34 5.73 15.11
CA ASN A 65 -13.99 6.80 15.87
C ASN A 65 -14.36 8.01 15.00
N ASN A 66 -14.02 8.02 13.72
CA ASN A 66 -14.32 9.11 12.77
C ASN A 66 -13.72 10.48 13.12
N GLU A 67 -12.77 10.53 14.05
CA GLU A 67 -12.17 11.78 14.55
C GLU A 67 -10.65 11.76 14.44
N THR A 68 -10.03 10.62 14.69
CA THR A 68 -8.57 10.50 14.69
C THR A 68 -8.08 9.96 13.37
N LEU A 69 -6.94 10.47 12.91
CA LEU A 69 -6.24 9.94 11.74
C LEU A 69 -5.08 9.07 12.17
N SER A 70 -4.95 7.88 11.60
CA SER A 70 -3.79 7.02 11.76
C SER A 70 -2.96 6.95 10.49
N SER A 71 -1.66 6.82 10.70
CA SER A 71 -0.61 6.77 9.71
C SER A 71 0.07 5.42 9.83
N GLY A 72 0.10 4.71 8.72
CA GLY A 72 0.66 3.38 8.63
C GLY A 72 1.70 3.31 7.53
N ARG A 73 2.72 2.50 7.74
CA ARG A 73 3.54 1.95 6.66
C ARG A 73 3.46 0.45 6.72
N GLN A 74 3.50 -0.20 5.57
CA GLN A 74 3.56 -1.65 5.50
C GLN A 74 4.54 -2.04 4.41
N VAL A 75 5.37 -3.04 4.70
CA VAL A 75 6.17 -3.76 3.71
C VAL A 75 5.67 -5.18 3.72
N HIS A 76 5.33 -5.70 2.55
CA HIS A 76 4.97 -7.08 2.34
C HIS A 76 6.00 -7.68 1.39
N TYR A 77 6.65 -8.76 1.82
CA TYR A 77 7.68 -9.42 1.05
C TYR A 77 7.29 -10.87 0.81
N GLU A 78 7.07 -11.20 -0.46
CA GLU A 78 6.81 -12.56 -0.91
C GLU A 78 8.10 -13.14 -1.48
N CYS A 79 8.44 -14.35 -1.07
CA CYS A 79 9.62 -15.05 -1.59
C CYS A 79 9.50 -16.57 -1.45
N ASP A 80 10.30 -17.30 -2.23
CA ASP A 80 10.41 -18.76 -2.11
C ASP A 80 11.10 -19.14 -0.79
N SER A 81 10.61 -20.20 -0.15
CA SER A 81 11.21 -20.69 1.10
C SER A 81 12.60 -21.29 0.88
N SER A 82 12.93 -21.73 -0.34
CA SER A 82 14.27 -22.24 -0.69
C SER A 82 15.38 -21.24 -0.38
N ASP A 83 15.05 -19.94 -0.39
CA ASP A 83 16.01 -18.86 -0.35
C ASP A 83 16.24 -18.34 1.08
N GLN A 84 15.56 -18.91 2.09
CA GLN A 84 15.65 -18.50 3.51
C GLN A 84 15.45 -16.98 3.73
N CYS A 85 14.77 -16.36 2.79
CA CYS A 85 14.57 -14.92 2.64
C CYS A 85 13.76 -14.27 3.79
N ASN A 86 12.98 -15.06 4.51
CA ASN A 86 12.14 -14.65 5.63
C ASN A 86 12.85 -14.66 6.99
N GLY A 87 14.14 -15.02 7.03
CA GLY A 87 14.97 -14.91 8.22
C GLY A 87 15.34 -13.45 8.54
N GLN A 88 15.84 -13.21 9.76
CA GLN A 88 16.23 -11.86 10.21
C GLN A 88 17.21 -11.18 9.25
N ALA A 89 18.21 -11.90 8.74
CA ALA A 89 19.19 -11.36 7.80
C ALA A 89 18.54 -10.93 6.47
N GLY A 90 17.62 -11.75 5.93
CA GLY A 90 16.88 -11.45 4.71
C GLY A 90 15.99 -10.21 4.87
N ILE A 91 15.28 -10.11 5.99
CA ILE A 91 14.45 -8.94 6.31
C ILE A 91 15.31 -7.68 6.49
N GLN A 92 16.44 -7.77 7.18
CA GLN A 92 17.35 -6.63 7.35
C GLN A 92 17.91 -6.16 6.00
N LYS A 93 18.31 -7.08 5.12
CA LYS A 93 18.78 -6.79 3.76
C LYS A 93 17.70 -6.14 2.90
N LEU A 94 16.47 -6.62 3.01
CA LEU A 94 15.30 -6.03 2.35
C LEU A 94 15.11 -4.57 2.79
N LEU A 95 15.07 -4.34 4.10
CA LEU A 95 14.83 -3.00 4.65
C LEU A 95 15.98 -2.02 4.40
N SER A 96 17.23 -2.48 4.41
CA SER A 96 18.37 -1.60 4.08
C SER A 96 18.32 -1.14 2.63
N SER A 97 17.78 -1.97 1.74
CA SER A 97 17.60 -1.67 0.32
C SER A 97 16.35 -0.84 0.03
N LEU A 98 15.52 -0.56 1.04
CA LEU A 98 14.24 0.12 0.87
C LEU A 98 14.25 1.50 1.52
N THR A 99 13.82 2.50 0.77
CA THR A 99 13.53 3.84 1.29
C THR A 99 12.03 4.08 1.23
N VAL A 100 11.43 4.37 2.39
CA VAL A 100 10.02 4.73 2.54
C VAL A 100 9.91 6.02 3.34
N GLU A 101 9.43 7.07 2.69
CA GLU A 101 9.25 8.40 3.28
C GLU A 101 7.88 8.95 2.91
N ASP A 102 7.26 9.67 3.84
CA ASP A 102 5.98 10.32 3.62
C ASP A 102 5.86 11.62 4.41
N GLN A 103 5.01 12.51 3.91
CA GLN A 103 4.60 13.79 4.47
C GLN A 103 3.06 13.89 4.50
N PHE A 104 2.38 12.74 4.60
CA PHE A 104 0.91 12.69 4.50
C PHE A 104 0.25 13.48 5.62
N GLN A 105 0.86 13.52 6.81
CA GLN A 105 0.32 14.27 7.94
C GLN A 105 0.18 15.77 7.65
N GLN A 106 1.11 16.37 6.91
CA GLN A 106 1.12 17.81 6.63
C GLN A 106 0.33 18.16 5.38
N GLU A 107 0.53 17.40 4.30
CA GLU A 107 0.02 17.72 2.96
C GLU A 107 -1.38 17.13 2.70
N ILE A 108 -1.68 15.95 3.28
CA ILE A 108 -2.83 15.13 2.89
C ILE A 108 -3.92 15.11 3.97
N ALA A 109 -3.57 15.17 5.26
CA ALA A 109 -4.54 15.08 6.36
C ALA A 109 -5.76 16.03 6.24
N PRO A 110 -5.64 17.28 5.74
CA PRO A 110 -6.80 18.17 5.58
C PRO A 110 -7.90 17.64 4.63
N LEU A 111 -7.54 16.72 3.73
CA LEU A 111 -8.45 16.08 2.78
C LEU A 111 -9.36 15.03 3.44
N LEU A 112 -8.98 14.52 4.60
CA LEU A 112 -9.64 13.41 5.30
C LEU A 112 -10.62 13.95 6.36
N LYS A 113 -11.86 14.24 5.93
CA LYS A 113 -12.94 14.69 6.84
C LYS A 113 -14.24 13.94 6.60
N ILE A 114 -14.93 13.55 7.67
CA ILE A 114 -16.27 12.96 7.55
C ILE A 114 -17.29 14.04 7.22
N VAL A 115 -18.14 13.77 6.24
CA VAL A 115 -19.30 14.58 5.87
C VAL A 115 -20.54 13.74 6.16
N SER A 116 -21.38 14.20 7.09
CA SER A 116 -22.63 13.52 7.44
C SER A 116 -23.79 14.52 7.48
N PRO A 117 -24.89 14.27 6.73
CA PRO A 117 -25.07 13.17 5.79
C PRO A 117 -24.17 13.34 4.54
N PHE A 118 -23.70 12.22 3.98
CA PHE A 118 -22.92 12.23 2.75
C PHE A 118 -23.83 12.28 1.52
N ASP A 119 -23.56 13.21 0.61
CA ASP A 119 -24.21 13.30 -0.71
C ASP A 119 -23.17 13.08 -1.81
N ALA A 120 -23.23 11.90 -2.43
CA ALA A 120 -22.33 11.48 -3.50
C ALA A 120 -22.36 12.41 -4.73
N ARG A 121 -23.51 13.03 -5.02
CA ARG A 121 -23.64 13.95 -6.15
C ARG A 121 -23.00 15.29 -5.82
N ALA A 122 -23.24 15.82 -4.62
CA ALA A 122 -22.62 17.07 -4.17
C ALA A 122 -21.09 16.95 -4.01
N ALA A 123 -20.60 15.76 -3.68
CA ALA A 123 -19.18 15.45 -3.59
C ALA A 123 -18.49 15.22 -4.96
N ASP A 124 -19.24 15.31 -6.07
CA ASP A 124 -18.79 15.00 -7.42
C ASP A 124 -18.17 13.58 -7.51
N CYS A 125 -18.82 12.56 -6.95
CA CYS A 125 -18.43 11.18 -7.22
C CYS A 125 -18.70 10.86 -8.69
N LEU A 126 -17.68 11.00 -9.52
CA LEU A 126 -17.71 10.70 -10.95
C LEU A 126 -17.29 9.25 -11.19
N TYR A 127 -17.93 8.63 -12.18
CA TYR A 127 -17.38 7.42 -12.79
C TYR A 127 -16.51 7.81 -13.96
N PHE A 128 -15.22 7.52 -13.84
CA PHE A 128 -14.27 7.74 -14.90
C PHE A 128 -13.26 6.61 -14.87
N HIS A 129 -13.00 6.01 -16.03
CA HIS A 129 -11.87 5.12 -16.19
C HIS A 129 -11.22 5.33 -17.55
N ASN A 130 -9.89 5.33 -17.58
CA ASN A 130 -9.09 5.29 -18.81
C ASN A 130 -8.20 4.03 -18.85
N THR A 131 -8.54 3.03 -18.04
CA THR A 131 -7.83 1.75 -17.93
C THR A 131 -8.54 0.64 -18.70
N THR A 132 -7.75 -0.38 -19.08
CA THR A 132 -8.23 -1.67 -19.60
C THR A 132 -8.81 -2.57 -18.50
N PHE A 133 -8.54 -2.27 -17.22
CA PHE A 133 -9.12 -2.99 -16.09
C PHE A 133 -10.52 -2.49 -15.75
N ARG A 134 -11.35 -3.37 -15.17
CA ARG A 134 -12.75 -3.07 -14.89
C ARG A 134 -12.87 -2.16 -13.66
N CYS A 135 -13.12 -0.88 -13.88
CA CYS A 135 -13.58 0.02 -12.83
C CYS A 135 -15.05 -0.31 -12.49
N PRO A 136 -15.39 -0.72 -11.25
CA PRO A 136 -16.75 -1.12 -10.93
C PRO A 136 -17.72 0.04 -11.16
N PRO A 137 -18.91 -0.21 -11.74
CA PRO A 137 -19.89 0.84 -11.98
C PRO A 137 -20.36 1.41 -10.62
N PRO A 138 -20.54 2.73 -10.51
CA PRO A 138 -20.91 3.35 -9.24
C PRO A 138 -22.36 3.04 -8.88
N ASP A 139 -22.63 2.78 -7.61
CA ASP A 139 -23.98 2.87 -7.05
C ASP A 139 -24.08 4.12 -6.18
N LEU A 140 -24.45 5.25 -6.80
CA LEU A 140 -24.56 6.53 -6.10
C LEU A 140 -25.61 6.53 -4.97
N ARG A 141 -26.53 5.55 -4.92
CA ARG A 141 -27.54 5.45 -3.86
C ARG A 141 -26.99 4.81 -2.60
N ARG A 142 -25.97 3.97 -2.74
CA ARG A 142 -25.29 3.25 -1.65
C ARG A 142 -23.87 3.77 -1.45
N CYS A 143 -23.61 4.99 -1.94
CA CYS A 143 -22.29 5.57 -1.87
C CYS A 143 -22.01 6.07 -0.46
N HIS A 144 -20.93 5.60 0.14
CA HIS A 144 -20.47 6.13 1.42
C HIS A 144 -19.32 7.12 1.25
N ARG A 145 -18.62 7.07 0.11
CA ARG A 145 -17.54 7.97 -0.30
C ARG A 145 -17.25 7.77 -1.79
N CYS A 146 -16.60 8.75 -2.41
CA CYS A 146 -15.96 8.49 -3.70
C CYS A 146 -14.58 7.89 -3.48
N THR A 147 -14.09 7.16 -4.47
CA THR A 147 -12.71 6.68 -4.52
C THR A 147 -12.09 6.99 -5.87
N VAL A 148 -10.78 7.21 -5.88
CA VAL A 148 -9.99 7.26 -7.11
C VAL A 148 -8.69 6.49 -6.92
N ASP A 149 -8.39 5.65 -7.89
CA ASP A 149 -7.15 4.92 -8.05
C ASP A 149 -6.42 5.52 -9.25
N VAL A 150 -5.18 5.98 -9.05
CA VAL A 150 -4.32 6.52 -10.12
C VAL A 150 -3.02 5.76 -10.11
N ALA A 151 -2.84 4.86 -11.08
CA ALA A 151 -1.60 4.09 -11.25
C ALA A 151 -0.66 4.75 -12.26
N GLN A 152 0.63 4.71 -11.92
CA GLN A 152 1.74 5.13 -12.76
C GLN A 152 2.66 3.94 -13.03
N GLN A 153 3.07 3.79 -14.30
CA GLN A 153 4.22 2.97 -14.67
C GLN A 153 5.26 3.91 -15.26
N THR A 154 6.51 3.84 -14.80
CA THR A 154 7.60 4.70 -15.30
C THR A 154 7.28 6.21 -15.32
N SER A 155 6.53 6.70 -14.32
CA SER A 155 6.16 8.12 -14.16
C SER A 155 5.20 8.71 -15.20
N LEU A 156 4.54 7.88 -16.01
CA LEU A 156 3.39 8.29 -16.81
C LEU A 156 2.11 7.80 -16.15
N ILE A 157 1.06 8.64 -16.09
CA ILE A 157 -0.26 8.19 -15.65
C ILE A 157 -0.80 7.25 -16.70
N GLU A 158 -0.90 5.98 -16.35
CA GLU A 158 -1.41 4.96 -17.26
C GLU A 158 -2.88 4.66 -16.99
N HIS A 159 -3.28 4.69 -15.72
CA HIS A 159 -4.58 4.20 -15.31
C HIS A 159 -5.19 5.07 -14.23
N VAL A 160 -6.43 5.45 -14.45
CA VAL A 160 -7.32 6.13 -13.51
C VAL A 160 -8.59 5.31 -13.44
N CYS A 161 -9.05 5.01 -12.23
CA CYS A 161 -10.38 4.48 -11.95
C CYS A 161 -10.98 5.30 -10.82
N ALA A 162 -12.01 6.07 -11.12
CA ALA A 162 -12.83 6.77 -10.15
C ALA A 162 -14.18 6.08 -10.04
N THR A 163 -14.57 5.75 -8.82
CA THR A 163 -15.85 5.09 -8.55
C THR A 163 -16.41 5.50 -7.19
N CYS A 164 -17.49 4.85 -6.82
CA CYS A 164 -18.21 5.03 -5.58
C CYS A 164 -18.08 3.75 -4.74
N GLU A 165 -17.66 3.90 -3.49
CA GLU A 165 -17.53 2.78 -2.56
C GLU A 165 -18.88 2.49 -1.90
N VAL A 166 -19.33 1.24 -2.02
CA VAL A 166 -20.57 0.74 -1.41
C VAL A 166 -20.35 0.18 -0.01
N ASN A 167 -19.09 -0.05 0.36
CA ASN A 167 -18.74 -0.58 1.66
C ASN A 167 -18.62 0.51 2.72
N GLU A 168 -19.45 0.41 3.77
CA GLU A 168 -19.45 1.31 4.93
C GLU A 168 -18.22 1.17 5.84
N PHE A 169 -17.49 0.05 5.75
CA PHE A 169 -16.48 -0.31 6.75
C PHE A 169 -15.16 0.46 6.67
N ARG A 170 -14.91 1.23 5.62
CA ARG A 170 -13.69 2.03 5.51
C ARG A 170 -14.05 3.51 5.54
N ASP A 171 -13.48 4.21 6.51
CA ASP A 171 -13.52 5.67 6.59
C ASP A 171 -12.56 6.29 5.57
N ASN A 172 -12.57 7.62 5.46
CA ASN A 172 -11.75 8.27 4.42
C ASN A 172 -10.27 7.97 4.59
N PHE A 173 -9.57 7.75 3.48
CA PHE A 173 -8.17 7.38 3.47
C PHE A 173 -7.45 7.90 2.25
N VAL A 174 -6.14 7.98 2.37
CA VAL A 174 -5.20 8.14 1.28
C VAL A 174 -4.10 7.10 1.43
N GLU A 175 -3.74 6.49 0.32
CA GLU A 175 -2.79 5.42 0.25
C GLU A 175 -1.86 5.63 -0.95
N ARG A 176 -0.58 5.28 -0.76
CA ARG A 176 0.32 4.96 -1.86
C ARG A 176 0.75 3.51 -1.71
N PHE A 177 0.66 2.76 -2.80
CA PHE A 177 1.12 1.39 -2.86
C PHE A 177 2.09 1.24 -4.03
N LYS A 178 3.22 0.57 -3.79
CA LYS A 178 4.22 0.31 -4.82
C LYS A 178 4.74 -1.11 -4.71
N THR A 179 4.88 -1.80 -5.83
CA THR A 179 5.53 -3.12 -5.89
C THR A 179 6.81 -3.08 -6.70
N PHE A 180 7.71 -4.00 -6.38
CA PHE A 180 8.95 -4.25 -7.10
C PHE A 180 9.09 -5.77 -7.30
N VAL A 181 9.29 -6.20 -8.54
CA VAL A 181 9.57 -7.61 -8.86
C VAL A 181 11.07 -7.83 -8.85
N LEU A 182 11.59 -8.65 -7.94
CA LEU A 182 13.04 -8.80 -7.76
C LEU A 182 13.72 -9.49 -8.96
N SER A 183 13.03 -10.43 -9.60
CA SER A 183 13.51 -11.14 -10.79
C SER A 183 13.51 -10.28 -12.06
N ASN A 184 12.74 -9.18 -12.08
CA ASN A 184 12.68 -8.23 -13.17
C ASN A 184 12.72 -6.79 -12.62
N ARG A 185 13.93 -6.24 -12.50
CA ARG A 185 14.20 -4.93 -11.87
C ARG A 185 13.54 -3.73 -12.55
N THR A 186 12.93 -3.93 -13.72
CA THR A 186 12.19 -2.89 -14.46
C THR A 186 10.68 -2.99 -14.30
N GLU A 187 10.20 -4.10 -13.73
CA GLU A 187 8.78 -4.34 -13.47
C GLU A 187 8.44 -3.82 -12.06
N ASP A 188 7.84 -2.64 -12.04
CA ASP A 188 7.21 -2.04 -10.87
C ASP A 188 5.75 -1.67 -11.16
N PHE A 189 4.99 -1.47 -10.10
CA PHE A 189 3.64 -0.92 -10.16
C PHE A 189 3.51 0.10 -9.05
N ASP A 190 3.06 1.31 -9.34
CA ASP A 190 2.90 2.40 -8.36
C ASP A 190 1.47 2.93 -8.49
N ILE A 191 0.76 3.05 -7.37
CA ILE A 191 -0.62 3.52 -7.35
C ILE A 191 -0.85 4.44 -6.15
N ALA A 192 -1.57 5.52 -6.40
CA ALA A 192 -2.14 6.37 -5.37
C ALA A 192 -3.64 6.12 -5.32
N THR A 193 -4.15 5.80 -4.14
CA THR A 193 -5.58 5.61 -3.90
C THR A 193 -6.06 6.66 -2.91
N LEU A 194 -7.15 7.34 -3.25
CA LEU A 194 -7.86 8.22 -2.35
C LEU A 194 -9.28 7.70 -2.20
N GLY A 195 -9.79 7.72 -0.97
CA GLY A 195 -11.20 7.52 -0.69
C GLY A 195 -11.65 8.60 0.26
N CYS A 196 -12.41 9.58 -0.22
CA CYS A 196 -12.87 10.68 0.61
C CYS A 196 -14.29 11.15 0.29
N GLN A 197 -14.88 11.88 1.23
CA GLN A 197 -16.22 12.46 1.12
C GLN A 197 -16.22 13.95 0.71
N LEU A 198 -15.09 14.64 0.83
CA LEU A 198 -15.00 16.04 0.42
C LEU A 198 -15.01 16.18 -1.11
N LYS A 199 -15.75 17.16 -1.59
CA LYS A 199 -15.77 17.54 -3.01
C LYS A 199 -14.35 17.83 -3.52
N GLY A 200 -14.00 17.24 -4.65
CA GLY A 200 -12.68 17.41 -5.28
C GLY A 200 -11.53 16.65 -4.61
N CYS A 201 -11.78 15.96 -3.49
CA CYS A 201 -10.75 15.17 -2.82
C CYS A 201 -10.24 14.05 -3.73
N ASN A 202 -11.15 13.29 -4.33
CA ASN A 202 -10.86 12.15 -5.20
C ASN A 202 -10.57 12.61 -6.63
N SER A 203 -9.50 13.39 -6.80
CA SER A 203 -9.06 13.94 -8.08
C SER A 203 -7.64 13.51 -8.43
N VAL A 204 -7.32 13.50 -9.73
CA VAL A 204 -5.96 13.22 -10.22
C VAL A 204 -4.95 14.20 -9.62
N ASN A 205 -5.32 15.49 -9.45
CA ASN A 205 -4.43 16.48 -8.85
C ASN A 205 -4.04 16.14 -7.40
N ASN A 206 -4.99 15.61 -6.62
CA ASN A 206 -4.68 15.17 -5.26
C ASN A 206 -3.94 13.84 -5.24
N ALA A 207 -4.18 12.95 -6.21
CA ALA A 207 -3.34 11.77 -6.40
C ALA A 207 -1.88 12.14 -6.70
N ASP A 208 -1.64 13.14 -7.55
CA ASP A 208 -0.30 13.68 -7.77
C ASP A 208 0.32 14.26 -6.49
N LEU A 209 -0.49 14.85 -5.61
CA LEU A 209 -0.02 15.29 -4.29
C LEU A 209 0.42 14.09 -3.43
N VAL A 210 -0.29 12.97 -3.46
CA VAL A 210 0.14 11.71 -2.79
C VAL A 210 1.52 11.28 -3.28
N TYR A 211 1.73 11.29 -4.60
CA TYR A 211 3.03 10.95 -5.21
C TYR A 211 4.14 11.91 -4.79
N LYS A 212 3.87 13.21 -4.71
CA LYS A 212 4.84 14.23 -4.30
C LYS A 212 5.14 14.21 -2.80
N ALA A 213 4.12 13.94 -1.99
CA ALA A 213 4.20 13.89 -0.54
C ALA A 213 4.77 12.55 -0.03
N SER A 214 5.26 11.68 -0.90
CA SER A 214 5.86 10.41 -0.49
C SER A 214 6.98 9.96 -1.43
N LYS A 215 7.82 9.07 -0.94
CA LYS A 215 8.88 8.44 -1.70
C LYS A 215 8.97 6.97 -1.32
N ILE A 216 8.82 6.09 -2.31
CA ILE A 216 9.08 4.66 -2.18
C ILE A 216 10.08 4.28 -3.26
N THR A 217 11.28 3.88 -2.85
CA THR A 217 12.32 3.41 -3.77
C THR A 217 12.97 2.15 -3.24
N PHE A 218 13.27 1.22 -4.14
CA PHE A 218 13.98 -0.01 -3.83
C PHE A 218 15.29 -0.08 -4.62
N ASN A 219 16.40 -0.25 -3.92
CA ASN A 219 17.72 -0.36 -4.50
C ASN A 219 18.04 -1.84 -4.76
N SER A 220 17.69 -2.33 -5.95
CA SER A 220 17.96 -3.72 -6.31
C SER A 220 19.46 -4.06 -6.29
N ASP A 221 20.33 -3.11 -6.62
CA ASP A 221 21.77 -3.38 -6.62
C ASP A 221 22.32 -3.58 -5.21
N GLU A 222 21.78 -2.86 -4.23
CA GLU A 222 22.11 -3.07 -2.83
C GLU A 222 21.51 -4.38 -2.29
N TYR A 223 20.28 -4.70 -2.68
CA TYR A 223 19.64 -5.95 -2.28
C TYR A 223 20.40 -7.19 -2.79
N PHE A 224 20.97 -7.14 -3.99
CA PHE A 224 21.74 -8.25 -4.55
C PHE A 224 23.24 -8.18 -4.24
N LYS A 225 23.71 -7.17 -3.50
CA LYS A 225 25.07 -7.17 -2.93
C LYS A 225 25.08 -8.10 -1.72
N ASN A 226 25.82 -9.20 -1.86
CA ASN A 226 26.19 -10.19 -0.83
C ASN A 226 25.15 -10.40 0.27
#